data_AF-A0A2S6MSK3-F1
#
_entry.id   AF-A0A2S6MSK3-F1
#
_cell.length_a   1.000
_cell.length_b   1.000
_cell.length_c   1.000
_cell.angle_alpha   90.00
_cell.angle_beta   90.00
_cell.angle_gamma   90.00
#
_symmetry.space_group_name_H-M   'P 1'
#
loop_
_entity.id
_entity.type
_entity.pdbx_description
1 polymer ?
#
loop_
_entity_poly.entity_id
_entity_poly.type
_entity_poly.pdbx_seq_one_letter_code
_entity_poly.pdbx_strand_id
1 'polypeptide(L)'
;MAKLPTKAELDLTTLTGVFTANKNPAAAWAAYSLARRHGLPVPGVIQAEVDRFASCIGKVAEQAMQTELGAPPIRFRAEELSQAWRSSGGDNPVGSLQGEWRDYKIFLAVYERVEGGMKVGAAQAAVAADKGVGVGIESIKKIWKRLKRDV
;
A
#
# COMPACT_ATOMS: atom_id res chain seq x y z
N MET A 1 -8.80 19.30 23.90
CA MET A 1 -8.73 19.21 22.42
C MET A 1 -8.04 17.90 22.08
N ALA A 2 -8.59 17.10 21.17
CA ALA A 2 -7.93 15.87 20.72
C ALA A 2 -6.64 16.21 19.97
N LYS A 3 -5.57 15.44 20.20
CA LYS A 3 -4.31 15.61 19.46
C LYS A 3 -4.56 15.25 18.00
N LEU A 4 -4.20 16.14 17.08
CA LEU A 4 -4.28 15.86 15.65
C LEU A 4 -3.32 14.70 15.30
N PRO A 5 -3.74 13.77 14.43
CA PRO A 5 -2.89 12.66 14.03
C PRO A 5 -1.62 13.18 13.33
N THR A 6 -0.50 12.56 13.65
CA THR A 6 0.77 12.78 12.97
C THR A 6 0.71 12.31 11.53
N LYS A 7 1.59 12.83 10.68
CA LYS A 7 1.72 12.37 9.30
C LYS A 7 1.93 10.85 9.19
N ALA A 8 2.69 10.26 10.11
CA ALA A 8 2.93 8.82 10.13
C ALA A 8 1.65 8.03 10.44
N GLU A 9 0.78 8.51 11.34
CA GLU A 9 -0.52 7.89 11.63
C GLU A 9 -1.48 7.98 10.44
N LEU A 10 -1.48 9.12 9.74
CA LEU A 10 -2.26 9.30 8.51
C LEU A 10 -1.76 8.37 7.39
N ASP A 11 -0.45 8.36 7.13
CA ASP A 11 0.15 7.49 6.10
C ASP A 11 -0.10 6.00 6.41
N LEU A 12 -0.02 5.60 7.68
CA LEU A 12 -0.30 4.23 8.11
C LEU A 12 -1.77 3.85 7.85
N THR A 13 -2.70 4.75 8.19
CA THR A 13 -4.14 4.57 7.93
C THR A 13 -4.39 4.41 6.44
N THR A 14 -3.80 5.28 5.62
CA THR A 14 -3.94 5.24 4.16
C THR A 14 -3.37 3.95 3.57
N LEU A 15 -2.13 3.57 3.91
CA LEU A 15 -1.52 2.34 3.38
C LEU A 15 -2.31 1.09 3.80
N THR A 16 -2.87 1.08 5.00
CA THR A 16 -3.77 0.02 5.47
C THR A 16 -5.07 -0.01 4.68
N GLY A 17 -5.64 1.15 4.37
CA GLY A 17 -6.82 1.29 3.51
C GLY A 17 -6.55 0.76 2.10
N VAL A 18 -5.42 1.14 1.51
CA VAL A 18 -4.96 0.63 0.20
C VAL A 18 -4.92 -0.90 0.24
N PHE A 19 -4.15 -1.49 1.16
CA PHE A 19 -4.06 -2.95 1.29
C PHE A 19 -5.43 -3.61 1.47
N THR A 20 -6.31 -3.02 2.29
CA THR A 20 -7.63 -3.58 2.54
C THR A 20 -8.47 -3.65 1.27
N ALA A 21 -8.40 -2.60 0.43
CA ALA A 21 -9.19 -2.46 -0.79
C ALA A 21 -8.69 -3.36 -1.94
N ASN A 22 -7.38 -3.49 -2.11
CA ASN A 22 -6.81 -4.13 -3.30
C ASN A 22 -5.93 -5.35 -3.00
N LYS A 23 -5.70 -5.66 -1.73
CA LYS A 23 -4.80 -6.74 -1.28
C LYS A 23 -3.38 -6.62 -1.84
N ASN A 24 -2.91 -5.39 -2.08
CA ASN A 24 -1.56 -5.12 -2.57
C ASN A 24 -0.52 -5.32 -1.45
N PRO A 25 0.29 -6.40 -1.48
CA PRO A 25 1.23 -6.70 -0.40
C PRO A 25 2.27 -5.59 -0.21
N ALA A 26 2.66 -4.87 -1.26
CA ALA A 26 3.61 -3.76 -1.11
C ALA A 26 3.08 -2.66 -0.18
N ALA A 27 1.76 -2.41 -0.19
CA ALA A 27 1.12 -1.47 0.74
C ALA A 27 1.23 -1.97 2.18
N ALA A 28 1.02 -3.27 2.41
CA ALA A 28 1.14 -3.87 3.74
C ALA A 28 2.57 -3.79 4.27
N TRP A 29 3.57 -4.11 3.46
CA TRP A 29 4.97 -4.02 3.87
C TRP A 29 5.44 -2.59 4.11
N ALA A 30 4.96 -1.63 3.32
CA ALA A 30 5.20 -0.21 3.56
C ALA A 30 4.55 0.24 4.88
N ALA A 31 3.30 -0.16 5.15
CA ALA A 31 2.58 0.13 6.39
C ALA A 31 3.31 -0.47 7.60
N TYR A 32 3.73 -1.74 7.52
CA TYR A 32 4.48 -2.41 8.57
C TYR A 32 5.79 -1.68 8.88
N SER A 33 6.61 -1.41 7.86
CA SER A 33 7.88 -0.70 8.03
C SER A 33 7.69 0.71 8.61
N LEU A 34 6.67 1.44 8.18
CA LEU A 34 6.32 2.74 8.73
C LEU A 34 5.94 2.63 10.22
N ALA A 35 5.05 1.71 10.58
CA ALA A 35 4.62 1.50 11.95
C ALA A 35 5.82 1.20 12.87
N ARG A 36 6.71 0.28 12.45
CA ARG A 36 7.90 -0.07 13.22
C ARG A 36 8.88 1.10 13.38
N ARG A 37 9.13 1.87 12.33
CA ARG A 37 10.05 3.03 12.38
C ARG A 37 9.56 4.15 13.30
N HIS A 38 8.26 4.30 13.46
CA HIS A 38 7.65 5.36 14.27
C HIS A 38 7.11 4.87 15.62
N GLY A 39 7.31 3.59 15.97
CA GLY A 39 6.80 3.01 17.22
C GLY A 39 5.26 2.97 17.30
N LEU A 40 4.59 2.93 16.15
CA LEU A 40 3.13 2.87 16.06
C LEU A 40 2.65 1.41 16.11
N PRO A 41 1.42 1.16 16.59
CA PRO A 41 0.82 -0.17 16.53
C PRO A 41 0.64 -0.62 15.07
N VAL A 42 1.01 -1.86 14.79
CA VAL A 42 0.78 -2.48 13.48
C VAL A 42 -0.70 -2.90 13.39
N PRO A 43 -1.45 -2.45 12.38
CA PRO A 43 -2.84 -2.89 12.20
C PRO A 43 -2.92 -4.40 11.96
N GLY A 44 -3.92 -5.08 12.53
CA GLY A 44 -4.00 -6.54 12.49
C GLY A 44 -4.02 -7.14 11.09
N VAL A 45 -4.69 -6.48 10.13
CA VAL A 45 -4.69 -6.92 8.71
C VAL A 45 -3.31 -6.83 8.06
N ILE A 46 -2.48 -5.88 8.49
CA ILE A 46 -1.09 -5.75 8.02
C ILE A 46 -0.22 -6.83 8.65
N GLN A 47 -0.36 -7.05 9.96
CA GLN A 47 0.37 -8.12 10.66
C GLN A 47 0.06 -9.48 10.04
N ALA A 48 -1.21 -9.78 9.76
CA ALA A 48 -1.63 -11.03 9.13
C ALA A 48 -0.97 -11.26 7.76
N GLU A 49 -0.77 -10.22 6.96
CA GLU A 49 -0.08 -10.33 5.66
C GLU A 49 1.42 -10.58 5.81
N VAL A 50 2.06 -9.94 6.79
CA VAL A 50 3.47 -10.19 7.14
C VAL A 50 3.63 -11.63 7.64
N ASP A 51 2.74 -12.09 8.52
CA ASP A 51 2.74 -13.45 9.06
C ASP A 51 2.47 -14.49 7.97
N ARG A 52 1.59 -14.18 7.01
CA ARG A 52 1.33 -15.03 5.84
C ARG A 52 2.60 -15.23 5.03
N PHE A 53 3.29 -14.14 4.68
CA PHE A 53 4.54 -14.23 3.91
C PHE A 53 5.65 -14.94 4.71
N ALA A 54 5.80 -14.61 5.99
CA ALA A 54 6.75 -15.28 6.87
C ALA A 54 6.47 -16.79 6.96
N SER A 55 5.20 -17.18 7.06
CA SER A 55 4.77 -18.58 7.09
C SER A 55 5.09 -19.33 5.79
N CYS A 56 5.04 -18.67 4.62
CA CYS A 56 5.47 -19.28 3.36
C CYS A 56 6.95 -19.66 3.38
N ILE A 57 7.81 -18.77 3.89
CA ILE A 57 9.25 -19.03 4.03
C ILE A 57 9.49 -20.06 5.14
N GLY A 58 8.78 -19.93 6.27
CA GLY A 58 8.89 -20.81 7.43
C GLY A 58 8.67 -22.27 7.08
N LYS A 59 7.66 -22.59 6.26
CA LYS A 59 7.41 -23.95 5.77
C LYS A 59 8.61 -24.56 5.03
N VAL A 60 9.29 -23.76 4.21
CA VAL A 60 10.48 -24.24 3.47
C VAL A 60 11.66 -24.45 4.42
N ALA A 61 11.81 -23.59 5.42
CA ALA A 61 12.81 -23.76 6.47
C ALA A 61 12.54 -25.01 7.33
N GLU A 62 11.28 -25.24 7.72
CA GLU A 62 10.86 -26.44 8.46
C GLU A 62 11.14 -27.72 7.67
N GLN A 63 10.85 -27.74 6.36
CA GLN A 63 11.20 -28.85 5.49
C GLN A 63 12.71 -29.12 5.49
N ALA A 64 13.53 -28.07 5.47
CA ALA A 64 14.99 -28.20 5.50
C ALA A 64 15.51 -28.74 6.85
N MET A 65 14.80 -28.47 7.95
CA MET A 65 15.14 -29.04 9.26
C MET A 65 14.78 -30.52 9.38
N GLN A 66 13.82 -30.99 8.57
CA GLN A 66 13.30 -32.36 8.62
C GLN A 66 13.97 -33.31 7.61
N THR A 67 14.88 -32.82 6.77
CA THR A 67 15.54 -33.66 5.75
C THR A 67 16.46 -34.71 6.34
N GLU A 68 16.42 -35.91 5.77
CA GLU A 68 17.27 -37.04 6.16
C GLU A 68 18.76 -36.78 5.86
N LEU A 69 19.63 -37.46 6.62
CA LEU A 69 21.07 -37.50 6.39
C LEU A 69 21.37 -38.05 4.99
N GLY A 70 21.85 -37.20 4.09
CA GLY A 70 22.18 -37.55 2.69
C GLY A 70 21.16 -37.05 1.66
N ALA A 71 20.06 -36.44 2.08
CA ALA A 71 19.13 -35.77 1.16
C ALA A 71 19.82 -34.60 0.41
N PRO A 72 19.46 -34.36 -0.86
CA PRO A 72 19.96 -33.20 -1.59
C PRO A 72 19.50 -31.89 -0.93
N PRO A 73 20.26 -30.78 -1.06
CA PRO A 73 19.87 -29.49 -0.49
C PRO A 73 18.52 -29.01 -1.03
N ILE A 74 17.66 -28.54 -0.12
CA ILE A 74 16.42 -27.85 -0.49
C ILE A 74 16.78 -26.53 -1.18
N ARG A 75 16.15 -26.27 -2.32
CA ARG A 75 16.30 -25.02 -3.08
C ARG A 75 14.99 -24.26 -3.05
N PHE A 76 14.99 -23.08 -2.43
CA PHE A 76 13.90 -22.12 -2.53
C PHE A 76 14.19 -21.15 -3.66
N ARG A 77 13.44 -21.27 -4.75
CA ARG A 77 13.70 -20.54 -6.01
C ARG A 77 13.10 -19.15 -5.98
N ALA A 78 13.61 -18.30 -6.86
CA ALA A 78 13.14 -16.92 -7.00
C ALA A 78 11.66 -16.85 -7.38
N GLU A 79 11.16 -17.80 -8.17
CA GLU A 79 9.76 -17.88 -8.57
C GLU A 79 8.85 -18.18 -7.37
N GLU A 80 9.27 -19.08 -6.49
CA GLU A 80 8.51 -19.45 -5.28
C GLU A 80 8.48 -18.29 -4.29
N LEU A 81 9.61 -17.61 -4.11
CA LEU A 81 9.68 -16.37 -3.32
C LEU A 81 8.80 -15.27 -3.93
N SER A 82 8.82 -15.13 -5.25
CA SER A 82 7.99 -14.15 -5.96
C SER A 82 6.50 -14.44 -5.84
N GLN A 83 6.10 -15.71 -5.91
CA GLN A 83 4.71 -16.13 -5.68
C GLN A 83 4.28 -15.87 -4.24
N ALA A 84 5.12 -16.23 -3.27
CA ALA A 84 4.88 -15.95 -1.86
C ALA A 84 4.70 -14.45 -1.61
N TRP A 85 5.55 -13.62 -2.23
CA TRP A 85 5.48 -12.17 -2.15
C TRP A 85 4.20 -11.60 -2.76
N ARG A 86 3.90 -11.98 -4.01
CA ARG A 86 2.78 -11.40 -4.78
C ARG A 86 1.43 -11.72 -4.16
N SER A 87 1.24 -12.91 -3.58
CA SER A 87 -0.08 -13.35 -3.12
C SER A 87 -1.11 -13.14 -4.26
N SER A 88 -2.23 -12.46 -3.97
CA SER A 88 -3.22 -12.01 -4.96
C SER A 88 -2.92 -10.65 -5.63
N GLY A 89 -1.82 -9.99 -5.27
CA GLY A 89 -1.48 -8.61 -5.65
C GLY A 89 -0.96 -8.39 -7.08
N GLY A 90 -1.11 -9.38 -7.96
CA GLY A 90 -0.65 -9.33 -9.35
C GLY A 90 0.88 -9.38 -9.51
N ASP A 91 1.36 -9.15 -10.73
CA ASP A 91 2.77 -9.40 -11.10
C ASP A 91 3.77 -8.37 -10.56
N ASN A 92 3.34 -7.12 -10.36
CA ASN A 92 4.19 -6.03 -9.87
C ASN A 92 3.51 -5.21 -8.76
N PRO A 93 3.45 -5.74 -7.52
CA PRO A 93 2.83 -5.05 -6.39
C PRO A 93 3.38 -3.63 -6.12
N VAL A 94 4.69 -3.43 -6.29
CA VAL A 94 5.34 -2.14 -6.07
C VAL A 94 4.93 -1.11 -7.13
N GLY A 95 4.91 -1.51 -8.40
CA GLY A 95 4.44 -0.65 -9.49
C GLY A 95 2.97 -0.27 -9.33
N SER A 96 2.12 -1.24 -8.93
CA SER A 96 0.72 -0.97 -8.60
C SER A 96 0.59 0.03 -7.46
N LEU A 97 1.37 -0.15 -6.38
CA LEU A 97 1.38 0.77 -5.24
C LEU A 97 1.82 2.18 -5.66
N GLN A 98 2.81 2.30 -6.54
CA GLN A 98 3.26 3.61 -7.03
C GLN A 98 2.11 4.36 -7.74
N GLY A 99 1.34 3.67 -8.58
CA GLY A 99 0.17 4.24 -9.24
C GLY A 99 -0.93 4.64 -8.24
N GLU A 100 -1.25 3.77 -7.30
CA GLU A 100 -2.24 4.01 -6.24
C GLU A 100 -1.86 5.20 -5.36
N TRP A 101 -0.58 5.28 -4.97
CA TRP A 101 -0.07 6.35 -4.13
C TRP A 101 -0.03 7.69 -4.86
N ARG A 102 0.29 7.68 -6.16
CA ARG A 102 0.17 8.88 -7.01
C ARG A 102 -1.27 9.36 -7.05
N ASP A 103 -2.22 8.46 -7.29
CA ASP A 103 -3.64 8.81 -7.35
C ASP A 103 -4.15 9.35 -6.00
N TYR A 104 -3.69 8.78 -4.88
CA TYR A 104 -3.99 9.29 -3.54
C TYR A 104 -3.45 10.71 -3.30
N LYS A 105 -2.20 11.01 -3.71
CA LYS A 105 -1.63 12.37 -3.62
C LYS A 105 -2.43 13.38 -4.45
N ILE A 106 -2.87 12.98 -5.64
CA ILE A 106 -3.74 13.81 -6.49
C ILE A 106 -5.07 14.08 -5.77
N PHE A 107 -5.68 13.05 -5.17
CA PHE A 107 -6.90 13.20 -4.39
C PHE A 107 -6.71 14.18 -3.23
N LEU A 108 -5.65 14.02 -2.43
CA LEU A 108 -5.35 14.94 -1.33
C LEU A 108 -5.17 16.38 -1.81
N ALA A 109 -4.44 16.59 -2.90
CA ALA A 109 -4.24 17.92 -3.47
C ALA A 109 -5.55 18.60 -3.92
N VAL A 110 -6.52 17.81 -4.40
CA VAL A 110 -7.89 18.31 -4.68
C VAL A 110 -8.63 18.58 -3.37
N TYR A 111 -8.57 17.65 -2.41
CA TYR A 111 -9.27 17.72 -1.14
C TYR A 111 -8.85 18.97 -0.34
N GLU A 112 -7.55 19.22 -0.19
CA GLU A 112 -7.00 20.38 0.51
C GLU A 112 -7.49 21.71 -0.08
N ARG A 113 -7.60 21.80 -1.41
CA ARG A 113 -8.16 22.98 -2.08
C ARG A 113 -9.65 23.15 -1.84
N VAL A 114 -10.40 22.05 -1.78
CA VAL A 114 -11.83 22.07 -1.46
C VAL A 114 -12.06 22.50 -0.02
N GLU A 115 -11.30 21.96 0.93
CA GLU A 115 -11.31 22.38 2.34
C GLU A 115 -10.90 23.86 2.48
N GLY A 116 -10.00 24.33 1.62
CA GLY A 116 -9.66 25.75 1.47
C GLY A 116 -10.77 26.63 0.84
N GLY A 117 -11.95 26.08 0.56
CA GLY A 117 -13.12 26.80 0.07
C GLY A 117 -13.33 26.78 -1.45
N MET A 118 -12.48 26.09 -2.22
CA MET A 118 -12.69 25.97 -3.67
C MET A 118 -13.85 25.03 -3.99
N LYS A 119 -14.64 25.37 -5.03
CA LYS A 119 -15.58 24.40 -5.61
C LYS A 119 -14.80 23.21 -6.19
N VAL A 120 -15.30 22.00 -6.00
CA VAL A 120 -14.64 20.74 -6.43
C VAL A 120 -14.16 20.80 -7.88
N GLY A 121 -14.99 21.23 -8.83
CA GLY A 121 -14.59 21.32 -10.24
C GLY A 121 -13.45 22.30 -10.50
N ALA A 122 -13.40 23.41 -9.76
CA ALA A 122 -12.31 24.38 -9.83
C ALA A 122 -11.03 23.84 -9.19
N ALA A 123 -11.13 23.14 -8.06
CA ALA A 123 -10.00 22.49 -7.41
C ALA A 123 -9.38 21.40 -8.32
N GLN A 124 -10.21 20.59 -8.98
CA GLN A 124 -9.76 19.59 -9.96
C GLN A 124 -9.05 20.23 -11.15
N ALA A 125 -9.59 21.33 -11.70
CA ALA A 125 -8.97 22.07 -12.80
C ALA A 125 -7.63 22.69 -12.39
N ALA A 126 -7.54 23.24 -11.17
CA ALA A 126 -6.29 23.78 -10.63
C ALA A 126 -5.22 22.69 -10.49
N VAL A 127 -5.56 21.53 -9.92
CA VAL A 127 -4.64 20.39 -9.80
C VAL A 127 -4.20 19.86 -11.17
N ALA A 128 -5.10 19.85 -12.16
CA ALA A 128 -4.75 19.46 -13.53
C ALA A 128 -3.71 20.40 -14.17
N ALA A 129 -3.69 21.67 -13.76
CA ALA A 129 -2.76 22.69 -14.25
C ALA A 129 -1.41 22.70 -13.51
N ASP A 130 -1.29 22.01 -12.36
CA ASP A 130 -0.06 21.96 -11.59
C ASP A 130 1.05 21.23 -12.36
N LYS A 131 2.26 21.82 -12.35
CA LYS A 131 3.44 21.18 -12.92
C LYS A 131 3.75 19.88 -12.16
N GLY A 132 3.92 18.79 -12.90
CA GLY A 132 4.30 17.49 -12.34
C GLY A 132 3.13 16.55 -11.99
N VAL A 133 1.87 17.00 -12.08
CA VAL A 133 0.71 16.11 -11.90
C VAL A 133 0.58 15.13 -13.07
N GLY A 134 0.84 15.59 -14.30
CA GLY A 134 1.03 14.73 -15.47
C GLY A 134 -0.20 13.90 -15.88
N VAL A 135 -1.40 14.22 -15.36
CA VAL A 135 -2.66 13.57 -15.71
C VAL A 135 -3.73 14.60 -16.05
N GLY A 136 -4.60 14.25 -17.01
CA GLY A 136 -5.68 15.13 -17.44
C GLY A 136 -6.84 15.23 -16.44
N ILE A 137 -7.67 16.25 -16.63
CA ILE A 137 -8.82 16.56 -15.76
C ILE A 137 -9.81 15.38 -15.60
N GLU A 138 -10.02 14.60 -16.66
CA GLU A 138 -10.93 13.44 -16.60
C GLU A 138 -10.38 12.31 -15.71
N SER A 139 -9.07 12.10 -15.71
CA SER A 139 -8.43 11.16 -14.79
C SER A 139 -8.58 11.63 -13.34
N ILE A 140 -8.39 12.93 -13.08
CA ILE A 140 -8.54 13.52 -11.75
C ILE A 140 -9.99 13.38 -11.25
N LYS A 141 -10.99 13.61 -12.11
CA LYS A 141 -12.41 13.37 -11.77
C LYS A 141 -12.67 11.92 -11.39
N LYS A 142 -12.12 10.96 -12.13
CA LYS A 142 -12.25 9.53 -11.81
C LYS A 142 -11.60 9.18 -10.47
N ILE A 143 -10.39 9.68 -10.22
CA ILE A 143 -9.67 9.52 -8.95
C ILE A 143 -10.50 10.06 -7.79
N TRP A 144 -11.00 11.30 -7.91
CA TRP A 144 -11.83 11.94 -6.89
C TRP A 144 -13.09 11.14 -6.59
N LYS A 145 -13.82 10.71 -7.63
CA LYS A 145 -15.04 9.90 -7.47
C LYS A 145 -14.76 8.56 -6.78
N ARG A 146 -13.63 7.92 -7.11
CA ARG A 146 -13.22 6.64 -6.53
C ARG A 146 -12.93 6.80 -5.05
N LEU A 147 -12.02 7.71 -4.69
CA LEU A 147 -11.49 7.83 -3.32
C LEU A 147 -12.39 8.62 -2.35
N LYS A 148 -13.23 9.53 -2.85
CA LYS A 148 -14.18 10.26 -1.99
C LYS A 148 -15.27 9.35 -1.38
N ARG A 149 -15.52 8.17 -1.94
CA ARG A 149 -16.49 7.22 -1.37
C ARG A 149 -15.97 6.55 -0.10
N ASP A 150 -14.66 6.57 0.08
CA ASP A 150 -13.97 5.90 1.17
C ASP A 150 -13.61 6.87 2.32
N VAL A 151 -13.97 8.16 2.18
CA VAL A 151 -13.81 9.24 3.17
C VAL A 151 -15.19 9.71 3.61
#